data_AF-A0AAQ3M8A4-F1
#
_entry.id   AF-A0AAQ3M8A4-F1
#
_cell.length_a   1.000
_cell.length_b   1.000
_cell.length_c   1.000
_cell.angle_alpha   90.00
_cell.angle_beta   90.00
_cell.angle_gamma   90.00
#
_symmetry.space_group_name_H-M   'P 1'
#
loop_
_entity.id
_entity.type
_entity.pdbx_description
1 polymer ?
#
loop_
_entity_poly.entity_id
_entity_poly.type
_entity_poly.pdbx_seq_one_letter_code
_entity_poly.pdbx_strand_id
1 'polypeptide(L)'
;MSTFGGPGGRQIVSKPTPPERGSFPLDHDAECQPIMKQYLQCLRSHRGVNEDECRLLSKSYLQCRMERNLMAPDSMRNLGFQDQEDKMKASTKSQES
;
A
#
# COMPACT_ATOMS: atom_id res chain seq x y z
N MET A 1 57.29 -12.91 -1.27
CA MET A 1 56.70 -12.77 0.08
C MET A 1 55.76 -11.57 0.07
N SER A 2 54.45 -11.80 0.07
CA SER A 2 53.43 -11.00 0.79
C SER A 2 52.05 -11.42 0.30
N THR A 3 51.39 -12.11 1.20
CA THR A 3 50.04 -12.68 1.19
C THR A 3 48.96 -11.63 0.88
N PHE A 4 48.19 -11.88 -0.19
CA PHE A 4 46.94 -11.19 -0.50
C PHE A 4 45.81 -12.22 -0.41
N GLY A 5 45.26 -12.40 0.80
CA GLY A 5 44.21 -13.38 1.05
C GLY A 5 44.03 -13.66 2.54
N GLY A 6 43.35 -12.75 3.24
CA GLY A 6 42.82 -12.99 4.59
C GLY A 6 41.29 -12.89 4.57
N PRO A 7 40.53 -13.92 4.98
CA PRO A 7 39.08 -13.88 5.02
C PRO A 7 38.64 -13.12 6.28
N GLY A 8 38.39 -11.82 6.12
CA GLY A 8 37.91 -10.94 7.18
C GLY A 8 36.90 -9.96 6.60
N GLY A 9 35.80 -10.51 6.05
CA GLY A 9 34.68 -9.75 5.52
C GLY A 9 33.99 -8.94 6.63
N ARG A 10 34.57 -7.78 6.97
CA ARG A 10 33.93 -6.80 7.83
C ARG A 10 32.95 -6.03 6.95
N GLN A 11 31.76 -6.57 6.75
CA GLN A 11 30.62 -5.81 6.26
C GLN A 11 30.41 -4.69 7.27
N ILE A 12 30.86 -3.49 6.91
CA ILE A 12 30.58 -2.27 7.64
C ILE A 12 29.05 -2.15 7.57
N VAL A 13 28.35 -2.47 8.66
CA VAL A 13 26.92 -2.21 8.80
C VAL A 13 26.78 -0.70 8.97
N SER A 14 27.00 0.01 7.88
CA SER A 14 26.55 1.38 7.72
C SER A 14 25.03 1.28 7.62
N LYS A 15 24.32 1.80 8.63
CA LYS A 15 22.89 2.08 8.47
C LYS A 15 22.82 3.05 7.28
N PRO A 16 22.25 2.65 6.13
CA PRO A 16 22.21 3.53 4.98
C PRO A 16 21.45 4.80 5.40
N THR A 17 22.10 5.96 5.30
CA THR A 17 21.40 7.23 5.34
C THR A 17 20.52 7.30 4.10
N PRO A 18 19.21 7.60 4.22
CA PRO A 18 18.33 7.74 3.06
C PRO A 18 18.92 8.76 2.05
N PRO A 19 18.80 8.57 0.72
CA PRO A 19 17.95 7.63 -0.02
C PRO A 19 18.76 6.67 -0.92
N GLU A 20 19.69 5.89 -0.37
CA GLU A 20 20.45 4.87 -1.13
C GLU A 20 19.60 3.66 -1.59
N ARG A 21 18.33 3.57 -1.16
CA ARG A 21 17.40 2.51 -1.60
C ARG A 21 16.07 3.02 -2.14
N GLY A 22 16.01 4.29 -2.56
CA GLY A 22 14.85 4.87 -3.25
C GLY A 22 13.54 4.66 -2.49
N SER A 23 13.09 5.68 -1.78
CA SER A 23 11.64 5.93 -1.76
C SER A 23 11.25 5.99 -3.23
N PHE A 24 10.62 4.93 -3.73
CA PHE A 24 10.25 4.81 -5.13
C PHE A 24 9.61 6.15 -5.53
N PRO A 25 9.90 6.74 -6.70
CA PRO A 25 9.35 8.04 -7.09
C PRO A 25 7.80 8.15 -7.00
N LEU A 26 7.09 7.04 -6.77
CA LEU A 26 5.66 6.94 -6.45
C LEU A 26 5.28 7.38 -5.02
N ASP A 27 6.21 7.55 -4.08
CA ASP A 27 5.91 7.94 -2.68
C ASP A 27 6.37 9.38 -2.37
N HIS A 28 6.53 10.21 -3.41
CA HIS A 28 7.21 11.50 -3.30
C HIS A 28 6.51 12.51 -2.37
N ASP A 29 5.18 12.47 -2.28
CA ASP A 29 4.39 13.46 -1.54
C ASP A 29 3.47 12.85 -0.47
N ALA A 30 3.54 11.54 -0.25
CA ALA A 30 2.74 10.84 0.76
C ALA A 30 1.22 11.16 0.67
N GLU A 31 0.69 11.39 -0.53
CA GLU A 31 -0.66 11.93 -0.74
C GLU A 31 -1.77 11.03 -0.15
N CYS A 32 -1.59 9.71 -0.23
CA CYS A 32 -2.53 8.71 0.32
C CYS A 32 -2.18 8.24 1.74
N GLN A 33 -1.13 8.81 2.36
CA GLN A 33 -0.72 8.50 3.73
C GLN A 33 -1.80 8.71 4.81
N PRO A 34 -2.69 9.73 4.77
CA PRO A 34 -3.71 9.88 5.82
C PRO A 34 -4.66 8.68 5.87
N ILE A 35 -5.07 8.17 4.71
CA ILE A 35 -5.95 7.01 4.60
C ILE A 35 -5.21 5.74 5.07
N MET A 36 -3.94 5.60 4.70
CA MET A 36 -3.09 4.49 5.17
C MET A 36 -3.00 4.46 6.71
N LYS A 37 -2.80 5.62 7.34
CA LYS A 37 -2.74 5.72 8.81
C LYS A 37 -4.04 5.29 9.46
N GLN A 38 -5.19 5.70 8.90
CA GLN A 38 -6.50 5.26 9.37
C GLN A 38 -6.69 3.76 9.23
N TYR A 39 -6.32 3.18 8.09
CA TYR A 39 -6.37 1.73 7.88
C TYR A 39 -5.51 0.96 8.90
N LEU A 40 -4.27 1.39 9.13
CA LEU A 40 -3.38 0.78 10.11
C LEU A 40 -3.89 0.97 11.55
N GLN A 41 -4.56 2.07 11.85
CA GLN A 41 -5.21 2.29 13.13
C GLN A 41 -6.43 1.37 13.31
N CYS A 42 -7.21 1.16 12.24
CA CYS A 42 -8.33 0.21 12.23
C CYS A 42 -7.81 -1.22 12.52
N LEU A 43 -6.82 -1.70 11.77
CA LEU A 43 -6.22 -3.01 12.01
C LEU A 43 -5.70 -3.17 13.45
N ARG A 44 -5.03 -2.16 14.00
CA ARG A 44 -4.56 -2.21 15.40
C ARG A 44 -5.71 -2.31 16.39
N SER A 45 -6.83 -1.63 16.13
CA SER A 45 -8.02 -1.65 16.99
C SER A 45 -8.70 -3.01 16.97
N HIS A 46 -8.71 -3.68 15.81
CA HIS A 46 -9.31 -5.01 15.62
C HIS A 46 -8.31 -6.16 15.79
N ARG A 47 -7.18 -5.94 16.50
CA ARG A 47 -6.15 -6.98 16.77
C ARG A 47 -5.61 -7.67 15.51
N GLY A 48 -5.53 -6.93 14.40
CA GLY A 48 -5.06 -7.43 13.10
C GLY A 48 -6.14 -8.13 12.27
N VAL A 49 -7.38 -8.19 12.73
CA VAL A 49 -8.51 -8.70 11.94
C VAL A 49 -8.96 -7.61 10.95
N ASN A 50 -9.14 -8.00 9.70
CA ASN A 50 -9.63 -7.11 8.65
C ASN A 50 -11.16 -7.14 8.65
N GLU A 51 -11.76 -6.40 9.57
CA GLU A 51 -13.22 -6.20 9.62
C GLU A 51 -13.71 -5.36 8.42
N ASP A 52 -15.02 -5.37 8.17
CA ASP A 52 -15.63 -4.64 7.04
C ASP A 52 -15.27 -3.14 7.03
N GLU A 53 -15.15 -2.52 8.20
CA GLU A 53 -14.73 -1.12 8.35
C GLU A 53 -13.29 -0.89 7.87
N CYS A 54 -12.36 -1.79 8.22
CA CYS A 54 -10.97 -1.73 7.76
C CYS A 54 -10.88 -2.04 6.25
N ARG A 55 -11.77 -2.90 5.75
CA ARG A 55 -11.88 -3.22 4.32
C ARG A 55 -12.35 -2.03 3.49
N LEU A 56 -13.23 -1.18 4.02
CA LEU A 56 -13.61 0.08 3.37
C LEU A 56 -12.42 1.05 3.29
N LEU A 57 -11.64 1.17 4.37
CA LEU A 57 -10.44 2.01 4.40
C LEU A 57 -9.38 1.52 3.41
N SER A 58 -9.14 0.20 3.32
CA SER A 58 -8.18 -0.36 2.37
C SER A 58 -8.61 -0.16 0.91
N LYS A 59 -9.92 -0.26 0.61
CA LYS A 59 -10.48 0.10 -0.71
C LYS A 59 -10.18 1.55 -1.07
N SER A 60 -10.49 2.49 -0.18
CA SER A 60 -10.24 3.92 -0.42
C SER A 60 -8.74 4.23 -0.59
N TYR A 61 -7.88 3.54 0.14
CA TYR A 61 -6.42 3.68 0.02
C TYR A 61 -5.93 3.24 -1.36
N LEU A 62 -6.37 2.08 -1.85
CA LEU A 62 -5.99 1.58 -3.18
C LEU A 62 -6.55 2.47 -4.30
N GLN A 63 -7.78 2.97 -4.14
CA GLN A 63 -8.37 3.91 -5.08
C GLN A 63 -7.55 5.20 -5.18
N CYS A 64 -7.16 5.78 -4.03
CA CYS A 64 -6.29 6.96 -4.00
C CYS A 64 -4.98 6.72 -4.76
N ARG A 65 -4.37 5.54 -4.61
CA ARG A 65 -3.13 5.21 -5.33
C ARG A 65 -3.34 5.09 -6.84
N MET A 66 -4.47 4.58 -7.30
CA MET A 66 -4.78 4.50 -8.73
C MET A 66 -5.06 5.90 -9.32
N GLU A 67 -5.85 6.73 -8.63
CA GLU A 67 -6.19 8.09 -9.07
C GLU A 67 -4.96 9.00 -9.18
N ARG A 68 -3.99 8.82 -8.28
CA ARG A 68 -2.74 9.59 -8.26
C ARG A 68 -1.64 8.99 -9.12
N ASN A 69 -1.96 7.98 -9.94
CA ASN A 69 -0.99 7.24 -10.75
C ASN A 69 0.19 6.67 -9.93
N LEU A 70 -0.06 6.41 -8.64
CA LEU A 70 0.89 5.78 -7.72
C LEU A 70 0.84 4.24 -7.80
N MET A 71 -0.09 3.70 -8.58
CA MET A 71 -0.26 2.29 -8.88
C MET A 71 -0.94 2.17 -10.25
N ALA A 72 -0.66 1.09 -10.99
CA ALA A 72 -1.38 0.80 -12.22
C ALA A 72 -2.88 0.63 -11.91
N PRO A 73 -3.79 1.18 -12.74
CA PRO A 73 -5.22 1.01 -12.55
C PRO A 73 -5.59 -0.46 -12.75
N ASP A 74 -6.25 -1.05 -11.74
CA ASP A 74 -6.78 -2.41 -11.77
C ASP A 74 -8.22 -2.42 -11.24
N SER A 75 -8.97 -3.47 -11.55
CA SER A 75 -10.33 -3.64 -11.06
C SER A 75 -10.32 -3.96 -9.56
N MET A 76 -11.26 -3.37 -8.82
CA MET A 76 -11.45 -3.65 -7.39
C MET A 76 -11.74 -5.14 -7.14
N ARG A 77 -12.39 -5.81 -8.10
CA ARG A 77 -12.58 -7.25 -8.12
C ARG A 77 -11.27 -8.03 -8.08
N ASN A 78 -10.25 -7.67 -8.86
CA ASN A 78 -8.96 -8.37 -8.85
C ASN A 78 -8.20 -8.15 -7.54
N LEU A 79 -8.41 -7.00 -6.92
CA LEU A 79 -7.78 -6.60 -5.66
C LEU A 79 -8.44 -7.22 -4.40
N GLY A 80 -9.40 -8.14 -4.56
CA GLY A 80 -10.05 -8.80 -3.43
C GLY A 80 -11.33 -8.13 -2.91
N PHE A 81 -11.89 -7.14 -3.62
CA PHE A 81 -13.08 -6.38 -3.20
C PHE A 81 -14.35 -6.78 -3.95
N GLN A 82 -14.58 -8.09 -4.11
CA GLN A 82 -15.73 -8.59 -4.87
C GLN A 82 -17.09 -8.26 -4.22
N ASP A 83 -17.16 -8.17 -2.89
CA ASP A 83 -18.45 -8.06 -2.17
C ASP A 83 -19.15 -6.69 -2.27
N GLN A 84 -18.44 -5.62 -2.65
CA GLN A 84 -18.98 -4.25 -2.63
C GLN A 84 -19.49 -3.77 -3.99
N GLU A 85 -18.99 -4.35 -5.09
CA GLU A 85 -19.44 -3.99 -6.44
C GLU A 85 -20.89 -4.46 -6.69
N ASP A 86 -21.27 -5.63 -6.16
CA ASP A 86 -22.65 -6.11 -6.23
C ASP A 86 -23.63 -5.21 -5.46
N LYS A 87 -23.19 -4.58 -4.35
CA LYS A 87 -24.00 -3.60 -3.60
C LYS A 87 -24.15 -2.26 -4.31
N MET A 88 -23.12 -1.77 -5.01
CA MET A 88 -23.15 -0.46 -5.69
C MET A 88 -23.80 -0.53 -7.08
N LYS A 89 -23.69 -1.69 -7.78
CA LYS A 89 -24.45 -1.95 -9.01
C LYS A 89 -25.96 -2.04 -8.77
N ALA A 90 -26.39 -2.37 -7.55
CA ALA A 90 -27.79 -2.26 -7.14
C ALA A 90 -28.28 -0.79 -7.02
N SER A 91 -27.39 0.18 -6.76
CA SER A 91 -27.75 1.61 -6.69
C SER A 91 -27.67 2.34 -8.03
N THR A 92 -26.83 1.90 -8.97
CA THR A 92 -26.64 2.59 -10.27
C THR A 92 -27.58 2.08 -11.38
N LYS A 93 -28.53 1.19 -11.07
CA LYS A 93 -29.58 0.75 -12.03
C LYS A 93 -30.88 1.54 -11.91
N SER A 94 -31.00 2.49 -10.98
CA SER A 94 -32.23 3.25 -10.75
C SER A 94 -32.22 4.70 -11.27
N GLN A 95 -31.20 5.11 -12.03
CA GLN A 95 -31.11 6.45 -12.62
C GLN A 95 -30.74 6.37 -14.11
N GLU A 96 -31.50 5.61 -14.88
CA GLU A 96 -31.73 5.89 -16.31
C GLU A 96 -33.16 5.42 -16.63
N SER A 97 -34.10 6.37 -16.63
CA SER A 97 -35.45 6.29 -17.19
C SER A 97 -35.79 7.65 -17.77
#